data_AF-I5AT77-F1
#
_entry.id   AF-I5AT77-F1
#
_cell.length_a   1.000
_cell.length_b   1.000
_cell.length_c   1.000
_cell.angle_alpha   90.00
_cell.angle_beta   90.00
_cell.angle_gamma   90.00
#
_symmetry.space_group_name_H-M   'P 1'
#
loop_
_entity.id
_entity.type
_entity.pdbx_description
1 polymer ?
#
loop_
_entity_poly.entity_id
_entity_poly.type
_entity_poly.pdbx_seq_one_letter_code
_entity_poly.pdbx_strand_id
1 'polypeptide(L)'
;MSEQIKVTPEKLQATAEQFATEGEQVAATTGSMISIASSLSGAWQGAASSAYIAKLRGMEGNIQRLVRMVREHSNDLREMAQNYERAEAQNAEAAAALKQGEVH
;
A
#
# COMPACT_ATOMS: atom_id res chain seq x y z
N MET A 1 3.87 -13.57 -23.78
CA MET A 1 3.06 -14.15 -22.68
C MET A 1 2.90 -13.06 -21.63
N SER A 2 1.77 -12.36 -21.66
CA SER A 2 1.38 -11.41 -20.63
C SER A 2 0.91 -12.20 -19.41
N GLU A 3 1.72 -12.31 -18.37
CA GLU A 3 1.17 -12.53 -17.03
C GLU A 3 0.30 -11.31 -16.73
N GLN A 4 -0.96 -11.44 -17.13
CA GLN A 4 -1.96 -10.39 -17.10
C GLN A 4 -2.08 -9.98 -15.64
N ILE A 5 -1.61 -8.78 -15.32
CA ILE A 5 -1.79 -8.19 -14.00
C ILE A 5 -3.32 -8.22 -13.77
N LYS A 6 -3.79 -9.10 -12.88
CA LYS A 6 -5.23 -9.36 -12.66
C LYS A 6 -5.98 -8.14 -12.11
N VAL A 7 -5.26 -7.07 -11.76
CA VAL A 7 -5.75 -5.82 -11.19
C VAL A 7 -5.02 -4.70 -11.90
N THR A 8 -5.73 -3.72 -12.46
CA THR A 8 -5.05 -2.60 -13.12
C THR A 8 -4.28 -1.75 -12.10
N PRO A 9 -3.16 -1.10 -12.49
CA PRO A 9 -2.41 -0.22 -11.59
C PRO A 9 -3.30 0.83 -10.90
N GLU A 10 -4.28 1.36 -11.63
CA GLU A 10 -5.23 2.35 -11.10
C GLU A 10 -6.09 1.77 -9.98
N LYS A 11 -6.57 0.54 -10.14
CA LYS A 11 -7.40 -0.13 -9.13
C LYS A 11 -6.59 -0.49 -7.88
N LEU A 12 -5.33 -0.86 -8.07
CA LEU A 12 -4.41 -1.10 -6.97
C LEU A 12 -4.12 0.20 -6.20
N GLN A 13 -3.84 1.29 -6.92
CA GLN A 13 -3.59 2.61 -6.31
C GLN A 13 -4.83 3.10 -5.53
N ALA A 14 -6.02 3.01 -6.11
CA ALA A 14 -7.27 3.38 -5.43
C ALA A 14 -7.49 2.54 -4.15
N THR A 15 -7.22 1.24 -4.23
CA THR A 15 -7.31 0.34 -3.07
C THR A 15 -6.28 0.72 -2.00
N ALA A 16 -5.07 1.10 -2.42
CA ALA A 16 -4.00 1.52 -1.52
C ALA A 16 -4.31 2.84 -0.79
N GLU A 17 -4.88 3.81 -1.50
CA GLU A 17 -5.35 5.08 -0.93
C GLU A 17 -6.49 4.84 0.07
N GLN A 18 -7.42 3.93 -0.24
CA GLN A 18 -8.48 3.52 0.67
C GLN A 18 -7.91 2.86 1.94
N PHE A 19 -7.02 1.88 1.79
CA PHE A 19 -6.35 1.23 2.92
C PHE A 19 -5.58 2.21 3.79
N ALA A 20 -4.93 3.21 3.18
CA ALA A 20 -4.23 4.25 3.91
C ALA A 20 -5.19 5.10 4.74
N THR A 21 -6.31 5.51 4.16
CA THR A 21 -7.35 6.29 4.83
C THR A 21 -7.93 5.51 6.01
N GLU A 22 -8.29 4.24 5.80
CA GLU A 22 -8.79 3.36 6.85
C GLU A 22 -7.73 3.16 7.95
N GLY A 23 -6.47 3.02 7.58
CA GLY A 23 -5.37 2.89 8.54
C GLY A 23 -5.15 4.12 9.40
N GLU A 24 -5.25 5.32 8.82
CA GLU A 24 -5.22 6.59 9.57
C GLU A 24 -6.40 6.70 10.54
N GLN A 25 -7.59 6.27 10.12
CA GLN A 25 -8.77 6.26 10.97
C GLN A 25 -8.62 5.29 12.14
N VAL A 26 -8.09 4.09 11.92
CA VAL A 26 -7.81 3.14 13.01
C VAL A 26 -6.74 3.69 13.95
N ALA A 27 -5.71 4.37 13.45
CA ALA A 27 -4.70 5.02 14.28
C ALA A 27 -5.33 6.10 15.17
N ALA A 28 -6.19 6.96 14.62
CA ALA A 28 -6.91 7.98 15.38
C ALA A 28 -7.83 7.39 16.47
N THR A 29 -8.59 6.34 16.14
CA THR A 29 -9.42 5.61 17.10
C THR A 29 -8.58 4.96 18.19
N THR A 30 -7.46 4.32 17.82
CA THR A 30 -6.54 3.67 18.76
C THR A 30 -5.89 4.68 19.70
N GLY A 31 -5.46 5.82 19.18
CA GLY A 31 -4.95 6.93 20.00
C GLY A 31 -5.98 7.43 21.00
N SER A 32 -7.25 7.54 20.59
CA SER A 32 -8.36 7.90 21.48
C SER A 32 -8.56 6.85 22.59
N MET A 33 -8.50 5.56 22.24
CA MET A 33 -8.59 4.46 23.22
C MET A 33 -7.43 4.49 24.23
N ILE A 34 -6.20 4.76 23.78
CA ILE A 34 -5.03 4.90 24.66
C ILE A 34 -5.19 6.11 25.59
N SER A 35 -5.70 7.23 25.07
CA SER A 35 -5.96 8.43 25.89
C SER A 35 -7.00 8.14 26.99
N ILE A 36 -8.07 7.42 26.66
CA ILE A 36 -9.09 6.99 27.63
C ILE A 36 -8.49 6.01 28.65
N ALA A 37 -7.70 5.02 28.19
CA ALA A 37 -7.04 4.09 29.10
C ALA A 37 -6.07 4.80 30.05
N SER A 38 -5.38 5.83 29.56
CA SER A 38 -4.46 6.65 30.35
C SER A 38 -5.18 7.55 31.35
N SER A 39 -6.34 8.13 30.99
CA SER A 39 -7.14 8.92 31.93
C SER A 39 -7.77 8.05 33.04
N LEU A 40 -8.06 6.78 32.73
CA LEU A 40 -8.54 5.79 33.70
C LEU A 40 -7.42 5.20 34.56
N SER A 41 -6.13 5.51 34.31
CA SER A 41 -4.99 4.90 35.02
C SER A 41 -5.02 5.05 36.54
N GLY A 42 -5.75 6.02 37.10
CA GLY A 42 -5.98 6.14 38.54
C GLY A 42 -6.87 5.03 39.11
N ALA A 43 -7.89 4.59 38.36
CA ALA A 43 -8.88 3.60 38.78
C ALA A 43 -8.69 2.21 38.13
N TRP A 44 -8.03 2.16 36.96
CA TRP A 44 -7.84 0.96 36.15
C TRP A 44 -6.34 0.61 36.05
N GLN A 45 -5.84 0.03 37.14
CA GLN A 45 -4.44 -0.40 37.28
C GLN A 45 -4.33 -1.93 37.17
N GLY A 46 -3.14 -2.41 36.81
CA GLY A 46 -2.79 -3.84 36.82
C GLY A 46 -2.33 -4.39 35.48
N ALA A 47 -2.07 -5.69 35.46
CA ALA A 47 -1.52 -6.39 34.28
C ALA A 47 -2.47 -6.32 33.07
N ALA A 48 -3.79 -6.30 33.30
CA ALA A 48 -4.80 -6.26 32.24
C ALA A 48 -4.79 -4.92 31.48
N SER A 49 -4.72 -3.78 32.17
CA SER A 49 -4.68 -2.46 31.51
C SER A 49 -3.36 -2.28 30.75
N SER A 50 -2.24 -2.73 31.34
CA SER A 50 -0.93 -2.73 30.69
C SER A 50 -0.92 -3.58 29.41
N ALA A 51 -1.49 -4.79 29.46
CA ALA A 51 -1.60 -5.67 28.30
C ALA A 51 -2.51 -5.10 27.20
N TYR A 52 -3.61 -4.45 27.58
CA TYR A 52 -4.54 -3.82 26.65
C TYR A 52 -3.88 -2.64 25.92
N ILE A 53 -3.22 -1.74 26.65
CA ILE A 53 -2.46 -0.61 26.08
C ILE A 53 -1.34 -1.12 25.17
N ALA A 54 -0.60 -2.15 25.58
CA ALA A 54 0.44 -2.75 24.75
C ALA A 54 -0.12 -3.32 23.45
N LYS A 55 -1.28 -4.00 23.50
CA LYS A 55 -1.94 -4.54 22.32
C LYS A 55 -2.43 -3.45 21.36
N LEU A 56 -2.97 -2.35 21.88
CA LEU A 56 -3.38 -1.19 21.08
C LEU A 56 -2.19 -0.54 20.36
N ARG A 57 -1.08 -0.30 21.08
CA ARG A 57 0.15 0.23 20.47
C ARG A 57 0.72 -0.69 19.40
N GLY A 58 0.69 -2.00 19.63
CA GLY A 58 1.11 -3.00 18.64
C GLY A 58 0.23 -2.98 17.38
N MET A 59 -1.08 -2.84 17.54
CA MET A 59 -2.02 -2.77 16.43
C MET A 59 -1.80 -1.52 15.57
N GLU A 60 -1.58 -0.37 16.20
CA GLU A 60 -1.25 0.88 15.51
C GLU A 60 0.02 0.74 14.65
N GLY A 61 1.11 0.21 15.22
CA GLY A 61 2.36 0.01 14.48
C GLY A 61 2.20 -0.96 13.30
N ASN A 62 1.41 -2.02 13.47
CA ASN A 62 1.13 -2.99 12.40
C ASN A 62 0.35 -2.35 11.25
N ILE A 63 -0.67 -1.54 11.55
CA ILE A 63 -1.49 -0.86 10.55
C ILE A 63 -0.66 0.15 9.76
N GLN A 64 0.16 0.96 10.44
CA GLN A 64 1.06 1.89 9.76
C GLN A 64 2.04 1.17 8.83
N ARG A 65 2.54 -0.01 9.23
CA ARG A 65 3.41 -0.84 8.38
C ARG A 65 2.68 -1.38 7.16
N LEU A 66 1.45 -1.87 7.35
CA LEU A 66 0.59 -2.36 6.28
C LEU A 66 0.31 -1.27 5.24
N VAL A 67 -0.04 -0.07 5.69
CA VAL A 67 -0.28 1.09 4.81
C VAL A 67 0.97 1.45 4.00
N ARG A 68 2.16 1.46 4.62
CA ARG A 68 3.42 1.72 3.91
C ARG A 68 3.68 0.68 2.82
N MET A 69 3.57 -0.61 3.15
CA MET A 69 3.79 -1.71 2.20
C MET A 69 2.83 -1.63 1.02
N VAL A 70 1.55 -1.34 1.28
CA VAL A 70 0.53 -1.25 0.24
C VAL A 70 0.80 -0.08 -0.70
N ARG A 71 1.24 1.07 -0.18
CA ARG A 71 1.66 2.22 -1.01
C ARG A 71 2.90 1.91 -1.84
N GLU A 72 3.89 1.24 -1.26
CA GLU A 72 5.14 0.86 -1.93
C GLU A 72 4.86 -0.10 -3.10
N HIS A 73 4.18 -1.22 -2.86
CA HIS A 73 3.82 -2.16 -3.93
C HIS A 73 2.94 -1.55 -5.02
N SER A 74 2.10 -0.57 -4.67
CA SER A 74 1.31 0.18 -5.67
C SER A 74 2.20 1.02 -6.58
N ASN A 75 3.19 1.70 -6.01
CA ASN A 75 4.15 2.48 -6.78
C ASN A 75 5.01 1.57 -7.67
N ASP A 76 5.50 0.46 -7.12
CA ASP A 76 6.31 -0.52 -7.84
C ASP A 76 5.55 -1.06 -9.06
N LEU A 77 4.27 -1.42 -8.88
CA LEU A 77 3.44 -1.94 -9.97
C LEU A 77 3.13 -0.88 -11.02
N ARG A 78 2.97 0.38 -10.63
CA ARG A 78 2.82 1.49 -11.58
C ARG A 78 4.09 1.71 -12.39
N GLU A 79 5.25 1.67 -11.73
CA GLU A 79 6.54 1.80 -12.40
C GLU A 79 6.81 0.62 -13.35
N MET A 80 6.50 -0.60 -12.92
CA MET A 80 6.56 -1.79 -13.78
C MET A 80 5.67 -1.65 -15.01
N ALA A 81 4.42 -1.19 -14.85
CA ALA A 81 3.50 -0.98 -15.97
C ALA A 81 4.05 0.05 -16.97
N GLN A 82 4.53 1.20 -16.48
CA GLN A 82 5.13 2.24 -17.34
C GLN A 82 6.37 1.74 -18.08
N ASN A 83 7.24 1.00 -17.40
CA ASN A 83 8.42 0.41 -18.01
C ASN A 83 8.04 -0.61 -19.08
N TYR A 84 6.99 -1.40 -18.85
CA TYR A 84 6.49 -2.37 -19.81
C TYR A 84 5.91 -1.71 -21.07
N GLU A 85 5.08 -0.68 -20.90
CA GLU A 85 4.52 0.10 -22.02
C GLU A 85 5.62 0.74 -22.85
N ARG A 86 6.65 1.29 -22.20
CA ARG A 86 7.78 1.91 -22.87
C ARG A 86 8.60 0.90 -23.67
N ALA A 87 8.86 -0.28 -23.09
CA ALA A 87 9.57 -1.36 -23.75
C ALA A 87 8.79 -1.87 -24.97
N GLU A 88 7.46 -2.02 -24.85
CA GLU A 88 6.62 -2.45 -25.96
C GLU A 88 6.60 -1.41 -27.09
N ALA A 89 6.50 -0.11 -26.77
CA ALA A 89 6.56 0.96 -27.76
C ALA A 89 7.90 0.96 -28.52
N GLN A 90 9.02 0.80 -27.80
CA GLN A 90 10.35 0.69 -28.40
C GLN A 90 10.48 -0.54 -29.31
N ASN A 91 9.94 -1.68 -28.89
CA ASN A 91 9.94 -2.90 -29.70
C ASN A 91 9.10 -2.74 -30.96
N ALA A 92 7.94 -2.07 -30.88
CA ALA A 92 7.08 -1.79 -32.02
C ALA A 92 7.75 -0.83 -33.03
N GLU A 93 8.43 0.22 -32.55
CA GLU A 93 9.21 1.14 -33.39
C GLU A 93 10.36 0.42 -34.10
N ALA A 94 11.13 -0.40 -33.38
CA ALA A 94 12.22 -1.18 -33.94
C ALA A 94 11.73 -2.18 -35.01
N ALA A 95 10.61 -2.87 -34.75
CA ALA A 95 9.99 -3.77 -35.70
C ALA A 95 9.50 -3.04 -36.97
N ALA A 96 8.93 -1.85 -36.82
CA ALA A 96 8.51 -1.03 -37.96
C ALA A 96 9.70 -0.57 -38.82
N ALA A 97 10.82 -0.21 -38.20
CA ALA A 97 12.05 0.16 -38.90
C ALA A 97 12.66 -1.01 -39.69
N LEU A 98 12.69 -2.22 -39.12
CA LEU A 98 13.13 -3.43 -39.82
C LEU A 98 12.25 -3.73 -41.04
N LYS A 99 10.93 -3.61 -40.89
CA LYS A 99 9.98 -3.82 -41.98
C LYS A 99 10.16 -2.86 -43.16
N GLN A 100 10.69 -1.65 -42.93
CA GLN A 100 11.02 -0.71 -44.01
C GLN A 100 12.35 -1.03 -44.69
N GLY A 101 13.30 -1.60 -43.97
CA GLY A 101 14.60 -2.01 -44.51
C GLY A 101 14.57 -3.24 -45.42
N GLU A 102 13.55 -4.11 -45.28
CA GLU A 102 13.38 -5.33 -46.09
C GLU A 102 12.68 -5.09 -47.45
N VAL A 103 12.24 -3.86 -47.76
CA VAL A 103 11.51 -3.53 -49.01
C VAL A 103 12.44 -2.92 -50.09
N HIS A 104 13.75 -3.13 -49.98
CA HIS A 104 14.75 -2.83 -51.02
C HIS A 104 15.59 -4.06 -51.32
#